data_AF-A0A0G1W4J8-F1
#
_entry.id   AF-A0A0G1W4J8-F1
#
_cell.length_a   1.000
_cell.length_b   1.000
_cell.length_c   1.000
_cell.angle_alpha   90.00
_cell.angle_beta   90.00
_cell.angle_gamma   90.00
#
_symmetry.space_group_name_H-M   'P 1'
#
loop_
_entity.id
_entity.type
_entity.pdbx_description
1 polymer ?
#
loop_
_entity_poly.entity_id
_entity_poly.type
_entity_poly.pdbx_seq_one_letter_code
_entity_poly.pdbx_strand_id
1 'polypeptide(L)' 'MAERIVSMHELRGDRKGTWSVKVSGNWRVTFTFAGKNAENVNYEDYH' A
#
# COMPACT_ATOMS: atom_id res chain seq x y z
N MET A 1 -18.98 -13.30 -5.09
CA MET A 1 -17.73 -14.02 -4.77
C MET A 1 -16.66 -12.97 -4.51
N ALA A 2 -16.42 -12.61 -3.25
CA ALA A 2 -15.48 -11.54 -2.92
C ALA A 2 -14.10 -12.16 -2.69
N GLU A 3 -13.20 -12.04 -3.66
CA GLU A 3 -11.77 -12.31 -3.43
C GLU A 3 -11.18 -11.14 -2.64
N ARG A 4 -11.41 -11.13 -1.33
CA ARG A 4 -10.79 -10.15 -0.44
C ARG A 4 -9.45 -10.71 0.05
N ILE A 5 -8.45 -10.68 -0.83
CA ILE A 5 -7.05 -10.74 -0.42
C ILE A 5 -6.52 -9.31 -0.38
N VAL A 6 -6.72 -8.66 0.77
CA VAL A 6 -6.02 -7.41 1.09
C VAL A 6 -4.60 -7.80 1.45
N SER A 7 -3.71 -7.85 0.45
CA SER A 7 -2.27 -8.00 0.71
C SER A 7 -1.73 -6.63 1.13
N MET A 8 -1.65 -6.40 2.44
CA MET A 8 -1.03 -5.22 3.03
C MET A 8 0.33 -5.61 3.60
N HIS A 9 1.38 -4.91 3.20
CA HIS A 9 2.73 -5.13 3.71
C HIS A 9 3.53 -3.85 3.68
N GLU A 10 4.51 -3.76 4.58
CA GLU A 10 5.49 -2.68 4.58
C GLU A 10 6.51 -2.89 3.45
N LEU A 11 6.85 -1.80 2.76
CA LEU A 11 7.90 -1.77 1.75
C LEU A 11 9.29 -1.83 2.39
N ARG A 12 10.28 -2.23 1.59
CA ARG A 12 11.67 -2.42 2.03
C ARG A 12 12.60 -1.40 1.36
N GLY A 13 13.85 -1.36 1.80
CA GLY A 13 14.87 -0.46 1.25
C GLY A 13 14.55 1.01 1.56
N ASP A 14 14.71 1.88 0.55
CA ASP A 14 14.55 3.33 0.68
C ASP A 14 13.10 3.76 1.01
N ARG A 15 12.13 2.85 0.84
CA ARG A 15 10.72 3.06 1.16
C ARG A 15 10.29 2.42 2.49
N LYS A 16 11.22 1.99 3.34
CA LYS A 16 10.90 1.48 4.69
C LYS A 16 10.05 2.50 5.46
N GLY A 17 9.02 2.04 6.15
CA GLY A 17 7.99 2.88 6.80
C GLY A 17 6.80 3.22 5.91
N THR A 18 6.88 2.98 4.60
CA THR A 18 5.74 3.06 3.68
C THR A 18 5.05 1.71 3.57
N TRP A 19 3.73 1.71 3.59
CA TRP A 19 2.88 0.54 3.43
C TRP A 19 2.27 0.51 2.05
N SER A 20 2.03 -0.69 1.52
CA SER A 20 1.37 -0.91 0.24
C SER A 20 0.21 -1.87 0.41
N VAL A 21 -0.93 -1.56 -0.22
CA VAL A 21 -2.10 -2.43 -0.28
C VAL A 21 -2.54 -2.64 -1.72
N LYS A 22 -2.79 -3.91 -2.08
CA LYS A 22 -3.32 -4.28 -3.40
C LYS A 22 -4.77 -3.82 -3.56
N VAL A 23 -5.04 -3.11 -4.67
CA VAL A 23 -6.40 -2.73 -5.09
C VAL A 23 -6.91 -3.73 -6.13
N SER A 24 -6.30 -3.77 -7.30
CA SER A 24 -6.63 -4.70 -8.39
C SER A 24 -5.43 -4.87 -9.32
N GLY A 25 -5.24 -6.06 -9.90
CA GLY A 25 -4.09 -6.34 -10.78
C GLY A 25 -2.75 -5.84 -10.18
N ASN A 26 -2.10 -4.93 -10.90
CA ASN A 26 -0.82 -4.31 -10.52
C ASN A 26 -0.96 -3.04 -9.66
N TRP A 27 -2.17 -2.50 -9.54
CA TRP A 27 -2.42 -1.26 -8.80
C TRP A 27 -2.27 -1.44 -7.29
N ARG A 28 -1.63 -0.45 -6.67
CA ARG A 28 -1.36 -0.34 -5.23
C ARG A 28 -1.76 1.04 -4.73
N VAL A 29 -2.32 1.10 -3.53
CA VAL A 29 -2.29 2.32 -2.73
C VAL A 29 -1.10 2.21 -1.78
N THR A 30 -0.28 3.26 -1.72
CA THR A 30 0.83 3.34 -0.77
C THR A 30 0.67 4.52 0.16
N PHE A 31 1.09 4.39 1.42
CA PHE A 31 0.94 5.45 2.43
C PHE A 31 1.89 5.23 3.61
N THR A 32 2.17 6.28 4.37
CA THR A 32 2.85 6.22 5.67
C THR A 32 1.84 6.37 6.82
N PHE A 33 2.20 5.97 8.03
CA PHE A 33 1.38 6.20 9.22
C PHE A 33 1.89 7.39 10.04
N ALA A 34 1.00 8.33 10.38
CA ALA A 34 1.17 9.28 11.45
C ALA A 34 0.21 8.91 12.60
N GLY A 35 0.72 8.10 13.53
CA GLY A 35 -0.10 7.48 14.58
C GLY A 35 -1.12 6.52 13.98
N LYS A 36 -2.42 6.88 14.03
CA LYS A 36 -3.52 6.07 13.47
C LYS A 36 -3.97 6.54 12.08
N ASN A 37 -3.42 7.64 11.58
CA ASN A 37 -3.83 8.25 10.32
C ASN A 37 -2.88 7.83 9.19
N ALA A 38 -3.44 7.68 7.99
CA ALA A 38 -2.66 7.51 6.77
C ALA A 38 -2.26 8.89 6.21
N GLU A 39 -0.99 9.04 5.85
CA GLU A 39 -0.41 10.24 5.24
C GLU A 39 0.40 9.85 4.00
N ASN A 40 0.77 10.84 3.18
CA ASN A 40 1.53 10.65 1.93
C ASN A 40 0.91 9.56 1.04
N VAL A 41 -0.42 9.58 0.93
CA VAL A 41 -1.19 8.57 0.20
C VAL A 41 -0.96 8.75 -1.29
N ASN A 42 -0.59 7.67 -1.97
CA ASN A 42 -0.36 7.63 -3.41
C ASN A 42 -1.05 6.42 -4.06
N TYR A 43 -1.34 6.52 -5.36
CA TYR A 43 -1.89 5.43 -6.17
C TYR A 43 -0.89 5.06 -7.28
N GLU A 44 -0.32 3.87 -7.20
CA GLU A 44 0.82 3.44 -7.99
C GLU A 44 0.48 2.20 -8.81
N ASP A 45 0.97 2.13 -10.05
CA ASP A 45 1.00 0.90 -10.84
C ASP A 45 2.36 0.23 -10.65
N TYR A 46 2.37 -1.03 -10.20
CA TYR A 46 3.60 -1.81 -10.04
C TYR A 46 3.91 -2.58 -11.33
N HIS A 47 4.09 -1.85 -12.44
CA HIS A 47 4.64 -2.37 -13.69
C HIS A 47 6.11 -1.96 -13.88
#